data_AF-A0A950R6G3-F1
#
_entry.id   AF-A0A950R6G3-F1
#
_cell.length_a   1.000
_cell.length_b   1.000
_cell.length_c   1.000
_cell.angle_alpha   90.00
_cell.angle_beta   90.00
_cell.angle_gamma   90.00
#
_symmetry.space_group_name_H-M   'P 1'
#
loop_
_entity.id
_entity.type
_entity.pdbx_description
1 polymer ?
#
loop_
_entity_poly.entity_id
_entity_poly.type
_entity_poly.pdbx_seq_one_letter_code
_entity_poly.pdbx_strand_id
1 'polypeptide(L)'
;QTEWTYALMMHFSQALGVNCTFCHNTRIFGDWGQSTPQRVVAWHGIQMVRELNAQYLEPLSPTLPADQHGRLGEGPGLNCATCHQGVYKPLFGAPMAVSFPELGLAPQPAAATTETKP
;
A
#
# COMPACT_ATOMS: atom_id res chain seq x y z
N GLN A 1 9.75 2.08 21.15
CA GLN A 1 9.70 2.18 19.68
C GLN A 1 9.70 0.80 19.02
N THR A 2 10.55 -0.14 19.48
CA THR A 2 10.65 -1.52 18.96
C THR A 2 9.33 -2.26 18.87
N GLU A 3 8.53 -2.27 19.95
CA GLU A 3 7.25 -3.01 19.96
C GLU A 3 6.23 -2.48 18.95
N TRP A 4 6.22 -1.17 18.66
CA TRP A 4 5.35 -0.59 17.64
C TRP A 4 5.70 -1.10 16.25
N THR A 5 6.99 -1.14 15.93
CA THR A 5 7.46 -1.71 14.65
C THR A 5 7.17 -3.20 14.58
N TYR A 6 7.37 -3.95 15.66
CA TYR A 6 7.06 -5.38 15.70
C TYR A 6 5.58 -5.65 15.45
N ALA A 7 4.68 -4.94 16.15
CA ALA A 7 3.23 -5.05 15.95
C ALA A 7 2.83 -4.71 14.50
N LEU A 8 3.43 -3.69 13.90
CA LEU A 8 3.21 -3.35 12.49
C LEU A 8 3.64 -4.48 11.54
N MET A 9 4.82 -5.09 11.77
CA MET A 9 5.29 -6.21 10.95
C MET A 9 4.42 -7.46 11.11
N MET A 10 3.86 -7.69 12.30
CA MET A 10 2.89 -8.76 12.53
C MET A 10 1.60 -8.52 11.75
N HIS A 11 1.09 -7.28 11.72
CA HIS A 11 -0.05 -6.91 10.89
C HIS A 11 0.22 -7.17 9.41
N PHE A 12 1.38 -6.76 8.89
CA PHE A 12 1.74 -7.02 7.49
C PHE A 12 1.79 -8.51 7.17
N SER A 13 2.39 -9.32 8.05
CA SER A 13 2.47 -10.76 7.89
C SER A 13 1.07 -11.40 7.79
N GLN A 14 0.15 -11.02 8.68
CA GLN A 14 -1.24 -11.50 8.66
C GLN A 14 -2.00 -11.03 7.42
N ALA A 15 -1.89 -9.74 7.07
CA ALA A 15 -2.58 -9.17 5.93
C ALA A 15 -2.20 -9.81 4.59
N LEU A 16 -0.96 -10.30 4.48
CA LEU A 16 -0.44 -10.97 3.29
C LEU A 16 -0.49 -12.51 3.38
N GLY A 17 -0.86 -13.08 4.53
CA GLY A 17 -0.85 -14.54 4.73
C GLY A 17 0.56 -15.17 4.66
N VAL A 18 1.58 -14.45 5.12
CA VAL A 18 2.98 -14.87 5.10
C VAL A 18 3.60 -14.76 6.50
N ASN A 19 4.89 -15.08 6.62
CA ASN A 19 5.67 -14.85 7.83
C ASN A 19 6.88 -13.94 7.54
N CYS A 20 7.64 -13.60 8.60
CA CYS A 20 8.76 -12.66 8.53
C CYS A 20 9.82 -13.02 7.48
N THR A 21 10.07 -14.32 7.25
CA THR A 21 11.10 -14.82 6.32
C THR A 21 10.75 -14.63 4.85
N PHE A 22 9.50 -14.28 4.55
CA PHE A 22 9.11 -13.85 3.23
C PHE A 22 9.84 -12.58 2.79
N CYS A 23 10.19 -11.70 3.74
CA CYS A 23 10.87 -10.43 3.50
C CYS A 23 12.29 -10.36 4.11
N HIS A 24 12.54 -11.04 5.23
CA HIS A 24 13.73 -10.81 6.05
C HIS A 24 14.55 -12.07 6.31
N ASN A 25 15.87 -11.89 6.43
CA ASN A 25 16.68 -12.79 7.26
C ASN A 25 16.52 -12.37 8.74
N THR A 26 15.85 -13.18 9.55
CA THR A 26 15.47 -12.82 10.92
C THR A 26 16.67 -12.70 11.87
N ARG A 27 17.86 -13.17 11.48
CA ARG A 27 19.10 -12.92 12.25
C ARG A 27 19.48 -11.44 12.28
N ILE A 28 19.06 -10.65 11.27
CA ILE A 28 19.36 -9.22 11.16
C ILE A 28 18.32 -8.49 10.28
N PHE A 29 17.21 -8.06 10.89
CA PHE A 29 16.13 -7.37 10.18
C PHE A 29 16.55 -6.07 9.48
N GLY A 30 17.59 -5.38 9.97
CA GLY A 30 18.05 -4.10 9.42
C GLY A 30 18.83 -4.21 8.11
N ASP A 31 19.33 -5.40 7.75
CA ASP A 31 20.21 -5.58 6.60
C ASP A 31 19.42 -5.82 5.31
N TRP A 32 19.45 -4.84 4.40
CA TRP A 32 18.80 -4.93 3.10
C TRP A 32 19.50 -5.89 2.14
N GLY A 33 20.84 -6.04 2.24
CA GLY A 33 21.61 -6.96 1.40
C GLY A 33 21.30 -8.44 1.68
N GLN A 34 20.70 -8.74 2.84
CA GLN A 34 20.24 -10.07 3.24
C GLN A 34 18.72 -10.22 3.20
N SER A 35 18.00 -9.26 2.63
CA SER A 35 16.55 -9.32 2.48
C SER A 35 16.16 -9.93 1.14
N THR A 36 14.90 -10.33 1.03
CA THR A 36 14.34 -10.79 -0.24
C THR A 36 13.87 -9.59 -1.09
N PRO A 37 13.71 -9.75 -2.42
CA PRO A 37 13.14 -8.71 -3.28
C PRO A 37 11.73 -8.25 -2.85
N GLN A 38 10.97 -9.13 -2.18
CA GLN A 38 9.63 -8.84 -1.67
C GLN A 38 9.65 -7.70 -0.63
N ARG A 39 10.74 -7.54 0.13
CA ARG A 39 10.89 -6.42 1.08
C ARG A 39 10.90 -5.07 0.36
N VAL A 40 11.48 -4.99 -0.84
CA VAL A 40 11.49 -3.76 -1.66
C VAL A 40 10.07 -3.43 -2.14
N VAL A 41 9.32 -4.44 -2.62
CA VAL A 41 7.91 -4.26 -3.01
C VAL A 41 7.07 -3.81 -1.82
N ALA A 42 7.24 -4.43 -0.64
CA ALA A 42 6.55 -4.03 0.58
C ALA A 42 6.89 -2.60 1.01
N TRP A 43 8.14 -2.16 0.84
CA TRP A 43 8.55 -0.78 1.10
C TRP A 43 7.79 0.21 0.21
N HIS A 44 7.67 -0.05 -1.09
CA HIS A 44 6.84 0.77 -1.98
C HIS A 44 5.35 0.70 -1.61
N GLY A 45 4.86 -0.47 -1.20
CA GLY A 45 3.49 -0.64 -0.72
C GLY A 45 3.16 0.22 0.50
N ILE A 46 4.09 0.38 1.45
CA ILE A 46 3.93 1.27 2.60
C ILE A 46 3.77 2.73 2.15
N GLN A 47 4.58 3.17 1.18
CA GLN A 47 4.51 4.52 0.65
C GLN A 47 3.20 4.76 -0.10
N MET A 48 2.78 3.81 -0.94
CA MET A 48 1.49 3.84 -1.64
C MET A 48 0.32 3.94 -0.67
N VAL A 49 0.29 3.13 0.39
CA VAL A 49 -0.81 3.16 1.39
C VAL A 49 -0.87 4.51 2.12
N ARG A 50 0.29 5.10 2.44
CA ARG A 50 0.35 6.44 3.05
C ARG A 50 -0.20 7.51 2.10
N GLU A 51 0.20 7.46 0.83
CA GLU A 51 -0.24 8.39 -0.20
C GLU A 51 -1.75 8.27 -0.44
N LEU A 52 -2.27 7.06 -0.63
CA LEU A 52 -3.69 6.82 -0.86
C LEU A 52 -4.56 7.31 0.31
N ASN A 53 -4.13 7.05 1.55
CA ASN A 53 -4.86 7.54 2.71
C ASN A 53 -4.84 9.07 2.78
N ALA A 54 -3.66 9.69 2.69
CA ALA A 54 -3.50 11.13 2.92
C ALA A 54 -4.08 11.98 1.76
N GLN A 55 -3.92 11.54 0.51
CA GLN A 55 -4.27 12.35 -0.66
C GLN A 55 -5.66 12.06 -1.21
N TYR A 56 -6.22 10.87 -0.93
CA TYR A 56 -7.50 10.45 -1.50
C TYR A 56 -8.55 10.18 -0.43
N LEU A 57 -8.28 9.31 0.55
CA LEU A 57 -9.32 8.88 1.50
C LEU A 57 -9.63 9.90 2.60
N GLU A 58 -8.62 10.50 3.20
CA GLU A 58 -8.81 11.51 4.24
C GLU A 58 -9.58 12.74 3.72
N PRO A 59 -9.25 13.33 2.54
CA PRO A 59 -10.03 14.43 1.96
C PRO A 59 -11.48 14.08 1.60
N LEU A 60 -11.78 12.79 1.36
CA LEU A 60 -13.14 12.33 1.11
C LEU A 60 -13.99 12.29 2.38
N SER A 61 -13.38 12.18 3.56
CA SER A 61 -14.07 12.03 4.85
C SER A 61 -15.26 12.99 5.03
N PRO A 62 -15.15 14.31 4.77
CA PRO A 62 -16.27 15.25 4.99
C PRO A 62 -17.44 15.05 4.02
N THR A 63 -17.22 14.35 2.90
CA THR A 63 -18.27 14.09 1.89
C THR A 63 -19.07 12.82 2.18
N LEU A 64 -18.61 12.00 3.12
CA LEU A 64 -19.25 10.74 3.44
C LEU A 64 -20.46 10.94 4.36
N PRO A 65 -21.50 10.10 4.22
CA PRO A 65 -22.59 10.01 5.19
C PRO A 65 -22.09 9.77 6.62
N ALA A 66 -22.83 10.30 7.61
CA ALA A 66 -22.43 10.23 9.02
C ALA A 66 -22.28 8.81 9.58
N ASP A 67 -22.99 7.83 9.01
CA ASP A 67 -22.91 6.41 9.38
C ASP A 67 -21.66 5.70 8.85
N GLN A 68 -20.85 6.37 8.02
CA GLN A 68 -19.58 5.87 7.50
C GLN A 68 -18.37 6.39 8.26
N HIS A 69 -18.57 7.28 9.24
CA HIS A 69 -17.49 7.79 10.08
C HIS A 69 -17.17 6.87 11.25
N GLY A 70 -15.89 6.81 11.60
CA GLY A 70 -15.41 6.23 12.85
C GLY A 70 -15.83 7.08 14.06
N ARG A 71 -15.51 6.57 15.26
CA ARG A 71 -15.87 7.24 16.52
C ARG A 71 -15.23 8.63 16.68
N LEU A 72 -14.15 8.93 15.95
CA LEU A 72 -13.46 10.21 16.00
C LEU A 72 -13.88 11.14 14.83
N GLY A 73 -14.86 10.73 14.01
CA GLY A 73 -15.37 11.51 12.88
C GLY A 73 -14.58 11.34 11.58
N GLU A 74 -13.66 10.38 11.54
CA GLU A 74 -12.83 10.06 10.39
C GLU A 74 -13.54 9.09 9.44
N GLY A 75 -13.40 9.29 8.13
CA GLY A 75 -13.81 8.33 7.12
C GLY A 75 -12.93 7.09 7.14
N PRO A 76 -13.34 6.00 6.46
CA PRO A 76 -12.57 4.78 6.40
C PRO A 76 -11.26 5.01 5.63
N GLY A 77 -10.13 4.64 6.26
CA GLY A 77 -8.85 4.50 5.58
C GLY A 77 -8.67 3.11 4.96
N LEU A 78 -7.54 2.90 4.32
CA LEU A 78 -7.10 1.61 3.79
C LEU A 78 -5.82 1.12 4.47
N ASN A 79 -5.64 -0.20 4.48
CA ASN A 79 -4.41 -0.85 4.93
C ASN A 79 -4.06 -2.03 4.00
N CYS A 80 -3.03 -2.80 4.36
CA CYS A 80 -2.57 -3.93 3.57
C CYS A 80 -3.68 -4.97 3.34
N ALA A 81 -4.51 -5.23 4.35
CA ALA A 81 -5.56 -6.25 4.30
C ALA A 81 -6.72 -5.85 3.38
N THR A 82 -6.96 -4.56 3.15
CA THR A 82 -8.01 -4.07 2.24
C THR A 82 -7.89 -4.69 0.85
N CYS A 83 -6.67 -4.76 0.30
CA CYS A 83 -6.41 -5.37 -1.00
C CYS A 83 -5.95 -6.82 -0.90
N HIS A 84 -5.05 -7.12 0.04
CA HIS A 84 -4.41 -8.45 0.10
C HIS A 84 -5.29 -9.53 0.69
N GLN A 85 -6.17 -9.21 1.65
CA GLN A 85 -7.14 -10.17 2.21
C GLN A 85 -6.55 -11.53 2.60
N GLY A 86 -5.34 -11.54 3.18
CA GLY A 86 -4.66 -12.76 3.63
C GLY A 86 -3.87 -13.49 2.54
N VAL A 87 -3.62 -12.89 1.38
CA VAL A 87 -2.79 -13.48 0.32
C VAL A 87 -1.69 -12.53 -0.17
N TYR A 88 -0.52 -13.10 -0.49
CA TYR A 88 0.70 -12.34 -0.79
C TYR A 88 0.62 -11.52 -2.10
N LYS A 89 -0.33 -11.86 -2.98
CA LYS A 89 -0.77 -11.05 -4.12
C LYS A 89 -2.29 -10.99 -4.09
N PRO A 90 -2.90 -9.79 -4.16
CA PRO A 90 -4.36 -9.67 -4.21
C PRO A 90 -4.95 -10.59 -5.28
N LEU A 91 -6.00 -11.33 -4.92
CA LEU A 91 -6.67 -12.30 -5.81
C LEU A 91 -5.70 -13.30 -6.48
N PHE A 92 -4.65 -13.70 -5.76
CA PHE A 92 -3.56 -14.56 -6.28
C PHE A 92 -2.87 -14.02 -7.55
N GLY A 93 -2.97 -12.72 -7.82
CA GLY A 93 -2.36 -12.07 -8.98
C GLY A 93 -3.21 -12.13 -10.25
N ALA A 94 -4.52 -12.34 -10.16
CA ALA A 94 -5.43 -12.23 -11.30
C ALA A 94 -5.32 -10.85 -11.97
N PRO A 95 -4.99 -10.77 -13.28
CA PRO A 95 -4.75 -9.49 -13.96
C PRO A 95 -6.08 -8.86 -14.41
N MET A 96 -6.91 -8.42 -13.48
CA MET A 96 -8.24 -7.87 -13.82
C MET A 96 -8.16 -6.54 -14.55
N ALA A 97 -7.28 -5.65 -14.09
CA ALA A 97 -7.24 -4.27 -14.57
C ALA A 97 -6.74 -4.13 -16.02
N VAL A 98 -6.02 -5.11 -16.59
CA VAL A 98 -5.58 -5.05 -18.00
C VAL A 98 -6.76 -5.15 -18.99
N SER A 99 -7.90 -5.68 -18.53
CA SER A 99 -9.12 -5.74 -19.33
C SER A 99 -9.91 -4.44 -19.36
N PHE A 100 -9.51 -3.42 -18.57
CA PHE A 100 -10.21 -2.14 -18.41
C PHE A 100 -9.23 -0.98 -18.66
N PRO A 101 -8.99 -0.58 -19.93
CA PRO A 101 -8.01 0.45 -20.28
C PRO A 101 -8.22 1.80 -19.60
N GLU A 102 -9.47 2.14 -19.27
CA GLU A 102 -9.85 3.36 -18.54
C GLU A 102 -9.23 3.45 -17.13
N LEU A 103 -8.77 2.32 -16.57
CA LEU A 103 -8.09 2.28 -15.27
C LEU A 103 -6.59 2.67 -15.35
N GLY A 104 -6.08 3.06 -16.53
CA GLY A 104 -4.82 3.79 -16.63
C GLY A 104 -3.56 2.94 -16.43
N LEU A 105 -3.61 1.63 -16.68
CA LEU A 105 -2.40 0.78 -16.74
C LEU A 105 -1.51 1.06 -17.96
N ALA A 106 -1.98 1.87 -18.91
CA ALA A 106 -1.15 2.42 -19.98
C ALA A 106 -0.28 3.56 -19.41
N PRO A 107 1.00 3.69 -19.81
CA PRO A 107 1.83 4.82 -19.42
C PRO A 107 1.09 6.11 -19.76
N GLN A 108 0.83 6.96 -18.77
CA GLN A 108 0.44 8.33 -19.05
C GLN A 108 1.61 8.96 -19.82
N PRO A 109 1.41 9.51 -21.03
CA PRO A 109 2.45 10.31 -21.66
C PRO A 109 2.78 11.43 -20.68
N ALA A 110 4.05 11.53 -20.30
CA ALA A 110 4.54 12.57 -19.41
C ALA A 110 3.99 13.92 -19.92
N ALA A 111 3.31 14.66 -19.03
CA ALA A 111 2.79 15.97 -19.35
C ALA A 111 3.92 16.79 -19.96
N ALA A 112 3.76 17.19 -21.23
CA ALA A 112 4.75 17.99 -21.93
C ALA A 112 4.92 19.29 -21.14
N THR A 113 6.07 19.43 -20.47
CA THR A 113 6.49 20.70 -19.91
C THR A 113 6.66 21.66 -21.08
N THR A 114 5.75 22.62 -21.22
CA THR A 114 5.95 23.76 -22.12
C THR A 114 7.09 24.59 -21.54
N GLU A 115 8.31 24.26 -21.95
CA GLU A 115 9.50 25.06 -21.71
C GLU A 115 9.39 26.31 -22.59
N THR A 116 8.90 27.41 -22.01
CA THR A 116 8.96 28.73 -22.63
C THR A 116 10.42 29.20 -22.55
N LYS A 117 11.17 29.00 -23.64
CA LYS A 117 12.51 29.57 -23.81
C LYS A 117 12.40 31.09 -24.01
N PRO A 118 13.29 31.91 -23.40
CA PRO A 118 13.29 33.36 -23.55
C PRO A 118 13.62 33.83 -24.98
#